data_AF-A0A323U849-F1
#
_entry.id   AF-A0A323U849-F1
#
_cell.length_a   1.000
_cell.length_b   1.000
_cell.length_c   1.000
_cell.angle_alpha   90.00
_cell.angle_beta   90.00
_cell.angle_gamma   90.00
#
_symmetry.space_group_name_H-M   'P 1'
#
loop_
_entity.id
_entity.type
_entity.pdbx_description
1 polymer ?
#
loop_
_entity_poly.entity_id
_entity_poly.type
_entity_poly.pdbx_seq_one_letter_code
_entity_poly.pdbx_strand_id
1 'polypeptide(L)'
;MAIPILLTIVALEALLSADNAMVLAVIVRPLPVQQRPRAMFWGLIGALFLRAVAIALAVYLIRLWWVEVLGGLYLMYLTLNHFLRLRPKAEEAGPTSAPLAAGFWPVVLQLNLVNLAFSIDSILVVVAVTREYLLVVGGAFIGMALIWLAASWLVRLLDRYPAMESVAFLLVGWAGLKLALEGWDGFVEQIAHHGEWGIHLSQAFFLGVTGILFLLGSFYAIGKGASDPEKPSK
;
A
#
# COMPACT_ATOMS: atom_id res chain seq x y z
N MET A 1 -9.27 2.87 -21.31
CA MET A 1 -8.58 3.56 -20.19
C MET A 1 -8.24 2.65 -19.00
N ALA A 2 -8.64 1.37 -18.98
CA ALA A 2 -8.41 0.46 -17.84
C ALA A 2 -6.96 -0.02 -17.67
N ILE A 3 -6.22 -0.24 -18.76
CA ILE A 3 -4.86 -0.83 -18.72
C ILE A 3 -3.87 0.05 -17.93
N PRO A 4 -3.76 1.37 -18.16
CA PRO A 4 -2.86 2.23 -17.39
C PRO A 4 -3.19 2.25 -15.90
N ILE A 5 -4.48 2.27 -15.55
CA ILE A 5 -4.96 2.23 -14.16
C ILE A 5 -4.51 0.95 -13.47
N LEU A 6 -4.70 -0.19 -14.12
CA LEU A 6 -4.29 -1.49 -13.60
C LEU A 6 -2.77 -1.55 -13.37
N LEU A 7 -1.97 -1.04 -14.31
CA LEU A 7 -0.52 -0.98 -14.16
C LEU A 7 -0.09 -0.10 -12.98
N THR A 8 -0.72 1.06 -12.79
CA THR A 8 -0.47 1.93 -11.64
C THR A 8 -0.82 1.22 -10.32
N ILE A 9 -1.98 0.56 -10.25
CA ILE A 9 -2.40 -0.19 -9.06
C ILE A 9 -1.38 -1.28 -8.72
N VAL A 10 -1.00 -2.11 -9.69
CA VAL A 10 -0.02 -3.18 -9.51
C VAL A 10 1.34 -2.63 -9.06
N ALA A 11 1.81 -1.54 -9.67
CA ALA A 11 3.08 -0.94 -9.32
C ALA A 11 3.09 -0.41 -7.87
N LEU A 12 2.01 0.25 -7.45
CA LEU A 12 1.85 0.76 -6.09
C LEU A 12 1.76 -0.37 -5.07
N GLU A 13 0.93 -1.38 -5.33
CA GLU A 13 0.83 -2.54 -4.44
C GLU A 13 2.16 -3.27 -4.30
N ALA A 14 2.92 -3.39 -5.38
CA ALA A 14 4.25 -4.01 -5.35
C ALA A 14 5.20 -3.20 -4.48
N LEU A 15 5.37 -1.90 -4.74
CA LEU A 15 6.29 -1.05 -3.99
C LEU A 15 5.98 -1.05 -2.48
N LEU A 16 4.70 -1.07 -2.10
CA LEU A 16 4.23 -1.10 -0.71
C LEU A 16 4.34 -2.48 -0.03
N SER A 17 4.47 -3.57 -0.77
CA SER A 17 4.37 -4.94 -0.22
C SER A 17 5.70 -5.59 0.15
N ALA A 18 6.84 -4.98 -0.16
CA ALA A 18 8.13 -5.60 0.07
C ALA A 18 8.50 -5.69 1.56
N ASP A 19 8.33 -4.61 2.32
CA ASP A 19 8.57 -4.62 3.76
C ASP A 19 7.57 -5.53 4.48
N ASN A 20 6.35 -5.61 3.95
CA ASN A 20 5.29 -6.49 4.45
C ASN A 20 5.71 -7.96 4.35
N ALA A 21 6.46 -8.35 3.30
CA ALA A 21 6.94 -9.73 3.14
C ALA A 21 7.95 -10.12 4.25
N MET A 22 8.80 -9.19 4.69
CA MET A 22 9.72 -9.43 5.80
C MET A 22 8.96 -9.68 7.12
N VAL A 23 7.94 -8.86 7.39
CA VAL A 23 7.10 -9.00 8.59
C VAL A 23 6.35 -10.33 8.59
N LEU A 24 5.76 -10.72 7.46
CA LEU A 24 5.10 -12.02 7.30
C LEU A 24 6.07 -13.20 7.54
N ALA A 25 7.32 -13.08 7.06
CA ALA A 25 8.35 -14.10 7.29
C ALA A 25 8.73 -14.23 8.77
N VAL A 26 8.73 -13.13 9.54
CA VAL A 26 8.96 -13.15 10.99
C VAL A 26 7.82 -13.84 11.74
N ILE A 27 6.57 -13.58 11.36
CA ILE A 27 5.36 -14.14 12.00
C ILE A 27 5.32 -15.67 11.91
N VAL A 28 5.80 -16.27 10.82
CA VAL A 28 5.82 -17.74 10.66
C VAL A 28 7.02 -18.43 11.31
N ARG A 29 8.04 -17.69 11.77
CA ARG A 29 9.25 -18.27 12.39
C ARG A 29 8.97 -19.23 13.55
N PRO A 30 7.99 -18.98 14.45
CA PRO A 30 7.70 -19.86 15.59
C PRO A 30 7.17 -21.25 15.19
N LEU A 31 6.68 -21.44 13.95
CA LEU A 31 6.16 -22.73 13.50
C LEU A 31 7.29 -23.70 13.08
N PRO A 32 7.07 -25.03 13.23
CA PRO A 32 7.96 -26.04 12.66
C PRO A 32 8.16 -25.81 11.16
N VAL A 33 9.38 -26.07 10.66
CA VAL A 33 9.77 -25.78 9.26
C VAL A 33 8.79 -26.40 8.25
N GLN A 34 8.24 -27.57 8.55
CA GLN A 34 7.28 -28.29 7.72
C GLN A 34 5.89 -27.61 7.66
N GLN A 35 5.53 -26.81 8.67
CA GLN A 35 4.23 -26.14 8.76
C GLN A 35 4.26 -24.73 8.18
N ARG A 36 5.43 -24.07 8.07
CA ARG A 36 5.54 -22.70 7.56
C ARG A 36 4.94 -22.52 6.16
N PRO A 37 5.20 -23.40 5.15
CA PRO A 37 4.59 -23.26 3.84
C PRO A 37 3.07 -23.37 3.87
N ARG A 38 2.53 -24.24 4.73
CA ARG A 38 1.08 -24.38 4.92
C ARG A 38 0.48 -23.15 5.59
N ALA A 39 1.14 -22.60 6.59
CA ALA A 39 0.68 -21.38 7.26
C ALA A 39 0.68 -20.18 6.30
N MET A 40 1.71 -20.05 5.46
CA MET A 40 1.75 -19.03 4.41
C MET A 40 0.65 -19.23 3.36
N PHE A 41 0.38 -20.48 2.95
CA PHE A 41 -0.69 -20.79 1.98
C PHE A 41 -2.08 -20.44 2.52
N TRP A 42 -2.42 -20.90 3.73
CA TRP A 42 -3.71 -20.57 4.36
C TRP A 42 -3.80 -19.09 4.76
N GLY A 43 -2.67 -18.49 5.13
CA GLY A 43 -2.54 -17.05 5.31
C GLY A 43 -2.86 -16.29 4.03
N LEU A 44 -2.36 -16.72 2.88
CA LEU A 44 -2.61 -16.11 1.57
C LEU A 44 -4.09 -16.19 1.16
N ILE A 45 -4.71 -17.36 1.32
CA ILE A 45 -6.13 -17.54 1.00
C ILE A 45 -7.00 -16.64 1.88
N GLY A 46 -6.75 -16.65 3.19
CA GLY A 46 -7.48 -15.80 4.12
C GLY A 46 -7.25 -14.32 3.82
N ALA A 47 -6.02 -13.94 3.52
CA ALA A 47 -5.64 -12.56 3.20
C ALA A 47 -6.39 -12.06 1.98
N LEU A 48 -6.51 -12.89 0.94
CA LEU A 48 -7.25 -12.57 -0.26
C LEU A 48 -8.75 -12.36 0.02
N PHE A 49 -9.34 -13.26 0.82
CA PHE A 49 -10.74 -13.15 1.22
C PHE A 49 -11.00 -11.88 2.04
N LEU A 50 -10.20 -11.64 3.09
CA LEU A 50 -10.32 -10.45 3.93
C LEU A 50 -10.09 -9.17 3.14
N ARG A 51 -9.16 -9.17 2.18
CA ARG A 51 -8.90 -8.04 1.29
C ARG A 51 -10.08 -7.77 0.38
N ALA A 52 -10.70 -8.80 -0.20
CA ALA A 52 -11.91 -8.63 -1.02
C ALA A 52 -13.06 -8.03 -0.21
N VAL A 53 -13.27 -8.49 1.03
CA VAL A 53 -14.28 -7.93 1.94
C VAL A 53 -13.95 -6.48 2.32
N ALA A 54 -12.69 -6.18 2.65
CA ALA A 54 -12.24 -4.83 2.99
C ALA A 54 -12.38 -3.85 1.83
N ILE A 55 -12.08 -4.28 0.59
CA ILE A 55 -12.32 -3.51 -0.62
C ILE A 55 -13.81 -3.22 -0.82
N ALA A 56 -14.66 -4.24 -0.70
CA ALA A 56 -16.11 -4.06 -0.84
C ALA A 56 -16.65 -3.07 0.19
N LEU A 57 -16.18 -3.15 1.44
CA LEU A 57 -16.51 -2.20 2.49
C LEU A 57 -15.96 -0.80 2.17
N ALA A 58 -14.71 -0.68 1.73
CA ALA A 58 -14.11 0.60 1.37
C ALA A 58 -14.87 1.31 0.25
N VAL A 59 -15.23 0.61 -0.83
CA VAL A 59 -16.04 1.14 -1.95
C VAL A 59 -17.40 1.66 -1.47
N TYR A 60 -17.96 1.05 -0.43
CA TYR A 60 -19.19 1.54 0.20
C TYR A 60 -18.92 2.77 1.08
N LEU A 61 -17.88 2.73 1.92
CA LEU A 61 -17.55 3.79 2.88
C LEU A 61 -17.09 5.08 2.21
N ILE A 62 -16.38 5.03 1.09
CA ILE A 62 -15.94 6.22 0.35
C ILE A 62 -17.08 6.99 -0.32
N ARG A 63 -18.33 6.53 -0.21
CA ARG A 63 -19.49 7.38 -0.54
C ARG A 63 -19.72 8.47 0.52
N LEU A 64 -19.07 8.34 1.67
CA LEU A 64 -19.12 9.29 2.76
C LEU A 64 -17.91 10.22 2.64
N TRP A 65 -18.16 11.49 2.37
CA TRP A 65 -17.11 12.50 2.15
C TRP A 65 -16.06 12.52 3.27
N TRP A 66 -16.49 12.35 4.53
CA TRP A 66 -15.60 12.38 5.69
C TRP A 66 -14.66 11.18 5.73
N VAL A 67 -15.06 10.03 5.20
CA VAL A 67 -14.17 8.85 5.08
C VAL A 67 -13.05 9.14 4.10
N GLU A 68 -13.36 9.78 2.97
CA GLU A 68 -12.37 10.14 1.95
C GLU A 68 -11.37 11.18 2.50
N VAL A 69 -11.87 12.20 3.20
CA VAL A 69 -10.99 13.19 3.87
C VAL A 69 -10.09 12.51 4.91
N LEU A 70 -10.65 11.70 5.81
CA LEU A 70 -9.85 11.01 6.84
C LEU A 70 -8.84 10.04 6.22
N GLY A 71 -9.24 9.28 5.21
CA GLY A 71 -8.37 8.36 4.49
C GLY A 71 -7.23 9.10 3.78
N GLY A 72 -7.54 10.21 3.10
CA GLY A 72 -6.54 11.03 2.42
C GLY A 72 -5.54 11.65 3.39
N LEU A 73 -6.02 12.22 4.50
CA LEU A 73 -5.18 12.77 5.56
C LEU A 73 -4.30 11.69 6.20
N TYR A 74 -4.83 10.49 6.41
CA TYR A 74 -4.05 9.37 6.94
C TYR A 74 -2.92 8.95 5.98
N LEU A 75 -3.18 8.85 4.68
CA LEU A 75 -2.13 8.55 3.69
C LEU A 75 -1.06 9.66 3.63
N MET A 76 -1.47 10.93 3.69
CA MET A 76 -0.53 12.05 3.76
C MET A 76 0.31 12.03 5.03
N TYR A 77 -0.30 11.68 6.17
CA TYR A 77 0.40 11.49 7.44
C TYR A 77 1.46 10.39 7.34
N LEU A 78 1.15 9.24 6.72
CA LEU A 78 2.13 8.17 6.51
C LEU A 78 3.34 8.65 5.70
N THR A 79 3.09 9.36 4.59
CA THR A 79 4.15 9.94 3.77
C THR A 79 5.01 10.93 4.56
N LEU A 80 4.39 11.87 5.27
CA LEU A 80 5.09 12.85 6.10
C LEU A 80 5.94 12.16 7.18
N ASN A 81 5.36 11.18 7.87
CA ASN A 81 6.04 10.42 8.90
C ASN A 81 7.29 9.69 8.37
N HIS A 82 7.22 9.11 7.17
CA HIS A 82 8.36 8.48 6.50
C HIS A 82 9.50 9.48 6.24
N PHE A 83 9.19 10.61 5.59
CA PHE A 83 10.22 11.59 5.22
C PHE A 83 10.81 12.37 6.39
N LEU A 84 10.00 12.67 7.40
CA LEU A 84 10.43 13.40 8.59
C LEU A 84 11.03 12.50 9.67
N ARG A 85 10.99 11.17 9.48
CA ARG A 85 11.48 10.17 10.44
C ARG A 85 11.02 10.48 11.86
N LEU A 86 9.74 10.84 12.02
CA LEU A 86 9.18 11.22 13.33
C LEU A 86 9.15 10.05 14.33
N ARG A 87 9.55 8.85 13.90
CA ARG A 87 9.76 7.68 14.75
C ARG A 87 11.24 7.41 15.00
N PRO A 88 11.63 7.08 16.25
CA PRO A 88 12.87 6.35 16.52
C PRO A 88 12.82 5.01 15.75
N LYS A 89 13.96 4.63 15.15
CA LYS A 89 14.20 3.45 14.29
C LYS A 89 13.83 2.07 14.87
N ALA A 90 13.18 2.01 16.03
CA ALA A 90 12.85 0.78 16.76
C ALA A 90 11.45 0.20 16.45
N GLU A 91 10.60 0.91 15.70
CA GLU A 91 9.19 0.55 15.49
C GLU A 91 8.82 0.12 14.05
N GLU A 92 9.79 0.02 13.14
CA GLU A 92 9.55 -0.44 11.74
C GLU A 92 9.16 -1.93 11.65
N ALA A 93 9.00 -2.63 12.78
CA ALA A 93 8.59 -4.02 12.84
C ALA A 93 7.06 -4.20 12.98
N GLY A 94 6.25 -3.50 12.19
CA GLY A 94 4.79 -3.69 12.13
C GLY A 94 4.07 -3.67 13.50
N PRO A 95 2.80 -4.12 13.58
CA PRO A 95 2.18 -4.39 14.86
C PRO A 95 2.92 -5.56 15.50
N THR A 96 3.80 -5.28 16.46
CA THR A 96 4.34 -6.26 17.42
C THR A 96 3.20 -6.71 18.33
N SER A 97 2.28 -7.46 17.74
CA SER A 97 1.32 -8.26 18.46
C SER A 97 2.13 -9.27 19.26
N ALA A 98 1.98 -9.25 20.59
CA ALA A 98 2.54 -10.26 21.48
C ALA A 98 2.29 -11.65 20.84
N PRO A 99 3.29 -12.55 20.81
CA PRO A 99 3.18 -13.80 20.09
C PRO A 99 1.92 -14.53 20.55
N LEU A 100 0.91 -14.59 19.68
CA LEU A 100 -0.21 -15.49 19.88
C LEU A 100 0.40 -16.88 20.03
N ALA A 101 -0.07 -17.65 21.02
CA ALA A 101 0.48 -18.95 21.41
C ALA A 101 0.90 -19.78 20.18
N ALA A 102 2.04 -20.50 20.29
CA ALA A 102 2.77 -21.20 19.21
C ALA A 102 2.00 -22.36 18.52
N GLY A 103 0.78 -22.09 18.07
CA GLY A 103 -0.09 -22.98 17.33
C GLY A 103 -0.25 -22.50 15.89
N PHE A 104 -0.56 -23.45 15.01
CA PHE A 104 -0.74 -23.20 13.58
C PHE A 104 -1.81 -22.13 13.27
N TRP A 105 -3.02 -22.28 13.80
CA TRP A 105 -4.14 -21.38 13.52
C TRP A 105 -3.98 -19.96 14.07
N PRO A 106 -3.47 -19.75 15.30
CA PRO A 106 -3.16 -18.41 15.79
C PRO A 106 -2.13 -17.68 14.91
N VAL A 107 -1.11 -18.37 14.41
CA VAL A 107 -0.13 -17.79 13.47
C VAL A 107 -0.81 -17.43 12.15
N VAL A 108 -1.67 -18.30 11.60
CA VAL A 108 -2.45 -17.99 10.39
C VAL A 108 -3.35 -16.77 10.61
N LEU A 109 -4.02 -16.67 11.76
CA LEU A 109 -4.83 -15.49 12.11
C LEU A 109 -3.98 -14.23 12.20
N GLN A 110 -2.81 -14.30 12.84
CA GLN A 110 -1.88 -13.18 12.93
C GLN A 110 -1.40 -12.70 11.56
N LEU A 111 -1.06 -13.63 10.66
CA LEU A 111 -0.71 -13.31 9.27
C LEU A 111 -1.84 -12.55 8.58
N ASN A 112 -3.08 -13.01 8.76
CA ASN A 112 -4.27 -12.40 8.18
C ASN A 112 -4.52 -11.00 8.72
N LEU A 113 -4.42 -10.79 10.03
CA LEU A 113 -4.62 -9.49 10.68
C LEU A 113 -3.55 -8.48 10.27
N VAL A 114 -2.28 -8.89 10.26
CA VAL A 114 -1.17 -8.05 9.82
C VAL A 114 -1.31 -7.70 8.34
N ASN A 115 -1.66 -8.67 7.49
CA ASN A 115 -1.93 -8.40 6.08
C ASN A 115 -3.12 -7.46 5.88
N LEU A 116 -4.18 -7.59 6.68
CA LEU A 116 -5.33 -6.69 6.63
C LEU A 116 -4.90 -5.26 7.01
N ALA A 117 -4.10 -5.10 8.05
CA ALA A 117 -3.56 -3.79 8.46
C ALA A 117 -2.76 -3.15 7.32
N PHE A 118 -1.84 -3.89 6.69
CA PHE A 118 -1.10 -3.41 5.51
C PHE A 118 -1.98 -3.12 4.29
N SER A 119 -3.10 -3.83 4.16
CA SER A 119 -4.00 -3.65 3.03
C SER A 119 -4.75 -2.32 3.10
N ILE A 120 -4.96 -1.73 4.28
CA ILE A 120 -5.73 -0.48 4.45
C ILE A 120 -5.13 0.64 3.60
N ASP A 121 -3.83 0.88 3.69
CA ASP A 121 -3.14 1.94 2.96
C ASP A 121 -3.31 1.73 1.45
N SER A 122 -3.07 0.51 0.98
CA SER A 122 -3.21 0.16 -0.43
C SER A 122 -4.65 0.27 -0.94
N ILE A 123 -5.65 -0.08 -0.12
CA ILE A 123 -7.07 0.00 -0.51
C ILE A 123 -7.48 1.45 -0.67
N LEU A 124 -7.10 2.33 0.26
CA LEU A 124 -7.38 3.77 0.16
C LEU A 124 -6.75 4.38 -1.09
N VAL A 125 -5.51 4.00 -1.42
CA VAL A 125 -4.82 4.43 -2.65
C VAL A 125 -5.56 3.94 -3.90
N VAL A 126 -5.96 2.67 -3.95
CA VAL A 126 -6.66 2.11 -5.13
C VAL A 126 -8.00 2.78 -5.34
N VAL A 127 -8.75 3.02 -4.27
CA VAL A 127 -10.05 3.69 -4.33
C VAL A 127 -9.89 5.16 -4.75
N ALA A 128 -8.81 5.82 -4.37
CA ALA A 128 -8.45 7.14 -4.88
C ALA A 128 -8.14 7.13 -6.40
N VAL A 129 -7.71 5.99 -6.97
CA VAL A 129 -7.41 5.88 -8.40
C VAL A 129 -8.69 5.63 -9.21
N THR A 130 -9.58 4.76 -8.74
CA THR A 130 -10.80 4.36 -9.45
C THR A 130 -11.90 3.88 -8.51
N ARG A 131 -13.15 4.17 -8.88
CA ARG A 131 -14.37 3.74 -8.16
C ARG A 131 -15.04 2.50 -8.77
N GLU A 132 -14.52 2.03 -9.90
CA GLU A 132 -15.03 0.86 -10.63
C GLU A 132 -14.72 -0.44 -9.87
N TYR A 133 -15.74 -1.02 -9.21
CA TYR A 133 -15.58 -2.20 -8.35
C TYR A 133 -14.82 -3.36 -9.03
N LEU A 134 -15.15 -3.67 -10.29
CA LEU A 134 -14.50 -4.76 -11.04
C LEU A 134 -13.02 -4.46 -11.32
N LEU A 135 -12.65 -3.19 -11.52
CA LEU A 135 -11.25 -2.80 -11.72
C LEU A 135 -10.48 -2.80 -10.41
N VAL A 136 -11.10 -2.39 -9.29
CA VAL A 136 -10.49 -2.41 -7.96
C VAL A 136 -10.23 -3.86 -7.53
N VAL A 137 -11.26 -4.72 -7.59
CA VAL A 137 -11.13 -6.13 -7.22
C VAL A 137 -10.21 -6.84 -8.20
N GLY A 138 -10.42 -6.71 -9.51
CA GLY A 138 -9.57 -7.35 -10.50
C GLY A 138 -8.10 -6.91 -10.41
N GLY A 139 -7.87 -5.61 -10.21
CA GLY A 139 -6.54 -5.02 -9.99
C GLY A 139 -5.87 -5.57 -8.74
N ALA A 140 -6.58 -5.64 -7.60
CA ALA A 140 -6.04 -6.18 -6.35
C ALA A 140 -5.74 -7.69 -6.45
N PHE A 141 -6.58 -8.48 -7.12
CA PHE A 141 -6.32 -9.90 -7.35
C PHE A 141 -5.09 -10.12 -8.25
N ILE A 142 -5.01 -9.37 -9.35
CA ILE A 142 -3.88 -9.44 -10.29
C ILE A 142 -2.60 -8.94 -9.62
N GLY A 143 -2.65 -7.81 -8.92
CA GLY A 143 -1.52 -7.24 -8.18
C GLY A 143 -1.01 -8.17 -7.10
N MET A 144 -1.90 -8.78 -6.30
CA MET A 144 -1.52 -9.80 -5.33
C MET A 144 -0.83 -11.01 -5.98
N ALA A 145 -1.38 -11.53 -7.08
CA ALA A 145 -0.78 -12.65 -7.81
C ALA A 145 0.61 -12.29 -8.37
N LEU A 146 0.74 -11.08 -8.94
CA LEU A 146 2.01 -10.58 -9.47
C LEU A 146 3.05 -10.38 -8.37
N ILE A 147 2.66 -9.81 -7.23
CA ILE A 147 3.55 -9.66 -6.07
C ILE A 147 3.97 -11.02 -5.56
N TRP A 148 3.08 -12.00 -5.48
CA TRP A 148 3.47 -13.34 -5.05
C TRP A 148 4.51 -13.98 -5.99
N LEU A 149 4.35 -13.80 -7.31
CA LEU A 149 5.31 -14.26 -8.32
C LEU A 149 6.63 -13.46 -8.29
N ALA A 150 6.55 -12.16 -8.03
CA ALA A 150 7.66 -11.22 -8.12
C ALA A 150 8.29 -10.87 -6.76
N ALA A 151 7.78 -11.38 -5.63
CA ALA A 151 8.15 -10.93 -4.28
C ALA A 151 9.65 -11.04 -4.05
N SER A 152 10.24 -12.17 -4.44
CA SER A 152 11.67 -12.40 -4.31
C SER A 152 12.51 -11.51 -5.25
N TRP A 153 11.94 -11.01 -6.34
CA TRP A 153 12.58 -10.04 -7.24
C TRP A 153 12.46 -8.62 -6.69
N LEU A 154 11.29 -8.26 -6.18
CA LEU A 154 10.96 -6.96 -5.60
C LEU A 154 11.77 -6.68 -4.33
N VAL A 155 11.91 -7.67 -3.44
CA VAL A 155 12.78 -7.57 -2.25
C VAL A 155 14.21 -7.26 -2.69
N ARG A 156 14.74 -8.00 -3.68
CA ARG A 156 16.08 -7.74 -4.24
C ARG A 156 16.19 -6.35 -4.88
N LEU A 157 15.13 -5.87 -5.51
CA LEU A 157 15.08 -4.53 -6.11
C LEU A 157 15.17 -3.45 -5.03
N LEU A 158 14.43 -3.57 -3.93
CA LEU A 158 14.44 -2.61 -2.83
C LEU A 158 15.72 -2.68 -2.00
N ASP A 159 16.28 -3.87 -1.79
CA ASP A 159 17.61 -4.04 -1.20
C ASP A 159 18.68 -3.33 -2.05
N ARG A 160 18.55 -3.41 -3.39
CA ARG A 160 19.49 -2.78 -4.32
C ARG A 160 19.26 -1.29 -4.50
N TYR A 161 18.02 -0.84 -4.44
CA TYR A 161 17.61 0.55 -4.63
C TYR A 161 16.68 1.00 -3.49
N PRO A 162 17.19 1.22 -2.27
CA PRO A 162 16.37 1.59 -1.11
C PRO A 162 15.57 2.88 -1.31
N ALA A 163 16.05 3.77 -2.16
CA ALA A 163 15.35 5.01 -2.53
C ALA A 163 14.00 4.76 -3.23
N MET A 164 13.71 3.55 -3.74
CA MET A 164 12.40 3.18 -4.29
C MET A 164 11.30 3.17 -3.22
N GLU A 165 11.66 2.93 -1.96
CA GLU A 165 10.72 3.05 -0.83
C GLU A 165 10.18 4.48 -0.74
N SER A 166 11.07 5.48 -0.81
CA SER A 166 10.66 6.89 -0.80
C SER A 166 9.79 7.26 -2.00
N VAL A 167 10.00 6.63 -3.17
CA VAL A 167 9.11 6.80 -4.33
C VAL A 167 7.71 6.26 -4.02
N ALA A 168 7.61 5.10 -3.36
CA ALA A 168 6.34 4.53 -2.91
C ALA A 168 5.59 5.49 -2.00
N PHE A 169 6.25 6.00 -0.95
CA PHE A 169 5.64 6.94 -0.02
C PHE A 169 5.23 8.25 -0.69
N LEU A 170 5.99 8.73 -1.66
CA LEU A 170 5.61 9.92 -2.43
C LEU A 170 4.32 9.70 -3.24
N LEU A 171 4.18 8.54 -3.89
CA LEU A 171 2.98 8.20 -4.64
C LEU A 171 1.77 7.98 -3.73
N VAL A 172 1.98 7.38 -2.55
CA VAL A 172 0.95 7.26 -1.51
C VAL A 172 0.45 8.63 -1.07
N GLY A 173 1.36 9.58 -0.82
CA GLY A 173 1.00 10.94 -0.40
C GLY A 173 0.24 11.68 -1.51
N TRP A 174 0.63 11.49 -2.77
CA TRP A 174 -0.08 12.03 -3.92
C TRP A 174 -1.50 11.45 -4.07
N ALA A 175 -1.66 10.14 -3.88
CA ALA A 175 -2.97 9.50 -3.85
C ALA A 175 -3.81 9.98 -2.65
N GLY A 176 -3.19 10.18 -1.48
CA GLY A 176 -3.81 10.74 -0.29
C GLY A 176 -4.34 12.15 -0.52
N LEU A 177 -3.57 13.02 -1.18
CA LEU A 177 -4.01 14.35 -1.57
C LEU A 177 -5.23 14.28 -2.49
N LYS A 178 -5.20 13.43 -3.52
CA LYS A 178 -6.36 13.26 -4.41
C LYS A 178 -7.60 12.81 -3.64
N LEU A 179 -7.46 11.80 -2.77
CA LEU A 179 -8.57 11.28 -1.98
C LEU A 179 -9.16 12.34 -1.04
N ALA A 180 -8.30 13.15 -0.42
CA ALA A 180 -8.75 14.25 0.44
C ALA A 180 -9.50 15.35 -0.34
N LEU A 181 -9.06 15.64 -1.57
CA LEU A 181 -9.75 16.60 -2.45
C LEU A 181 -11.11 16.06 -2.92
N GLU A 182 -11.20 14.77 -3.26
CA GLU A 182 -12.49 14.15 -3.60
C GLU A 182 -13.46 14.20 -2.39
N GLY A 183 -12.95 13.95 -1.18
CA GLY A 183 -13.73 14.11 0.05
C GLY A 183 -14.13 15.56 0.33
N TRP A 184 -13.29 16.54 0.01
CA TRP A 184 -13.63 17.96 0.12
C TRP A 184 -14.77 18.33 -0.85
N ASP A 185 -14.74 17.81 -2.07
CA ASP A 185 -15.80 18.05 -3.05
C ASP A 185 -17.13 17.47 -2.59
N GLY A 186 -17.11 16.25 -2.05
CA GLY A 186 -18.29 15.64 -1.43
C GLY A 186 -18.83 16.47 -0.26
N PHE A 187 -17.97 17.08 0.56
CA PHE A 187 -18.37 17.99 1.62
C PHE A 187 -19.06 19.25 1.08
N VAL A 188 -18.45 19.89 0.09
CA VAL A 188 -18.96 21.13 -0.52
C VAL A 188 -20.32 20.90 -1.19
N GLU A 189 -20.48 19.76 -1.88
CA GLU A 189 -21.72 19.40 -2.56
C GLU A 189 -22.85 19.05 -1.58
N GLN A 190 -22.56 18.22 -0.56
CA GLN A 190 -23.58 17.72 0.37
C GLN A 190 -23.96 18.70 1.47
N ILE A 191 -23.02 19.53 1.93
CA ILE A 191 -23.21 20.39 3.12
C ILE A 191 -23.19 21.86 2.77
N ALA A 192 -22.22 22.31 1.97
CA ALA A 192 -22.08 23.73 1.70
C ALA A 192 -23.09 24.24 0.64
N HIS A 193 -23.67 23.37 -0.18
CA HIS A 193 -24.54 23.73 -1.32
C HIS A 193 -23.89 24.71 -2.33
N HIS A 194 -22.58 24.93 -2.23
CA HIS A 194 -21.78 25.81 -3.08
C HIS A 194 -20.87 24.95 -3.97
N GLY A 195 -21.46 24.14 -4.85
CA GLY A 195 -20.74 23.18 -5.71
C GLY A 195 -19.60 23.79 -6.55
N GLU A 196 -19.57 25.11 -6.72
CA GLU A 196 -18.52 25.83 -7.46
C GLU A 196 -17.17 25.86 -6.74
N TRP A 197 -17.11 25.49 -5.45
CA TRP A 197 -15.87 25.47 -4.66
C TRP A 197 -15.23 24.08 -4.62
N GLY A 198 -15.78 23.13 -5.40
CA GLY A 198 -15.21 21.80 -5.59
C GLY A 198 -13.92 21.88 -6.40
N ILE A 199 -12.84 21.32 -5.87
CA ILE A 199 -11.53 21.19 -6.51
C ILE A 199 -11.45 19.79 -7.13
N HIS A 200 -12.02 19.64 -8.33
CA HIS A 200 -11.94 18.39 -9.08
C HIS A 200 -10.55 18.18 -9.71
N LEU A 201 -9.83 17.16 -9.24
CA LEU A 201 -8.59 16.74 -9.88
C LEU A 201 -8.90 15.77 -11.04
N SER A 202 -8.72 16.23 -12.28
CA SER A 202 -9.02 15.39 -13.44
C SER A 202 -8.20 14.09 -13.43
N GLN A 203 -8.85 12.98 -13.83
CA GLN A 203 -8.20 11.66 -13.79
C GLN A 203 -6.94 11.59 -14.67
N ALA A 204 -6.96 12.27 -15.83
CA ALA A 204 -5.80 12.34 -16.72
C ALA A 204 -4.63 13.09 -16.07
N PHE A 205 -4.90 14.21 -15.38
CA PHE A 205 -3.88 14.96 -14.66
C PHE A 205 -3.30 14.12 -13.51
N PHE A 206 -4.16 13.47 -12.71
CA PHE A 206 -3.71 12.59 -11.64
C PHE A 206 -2.78 11.48 -12.16
N LEU A 207 -3.22 10.74 -13.17
CA LEU A 207 -2.41 9.66 -13.75
C LEU A 207 -1.13 10.17 -14.40
N GLY A 208 -1.18 11.34 -15.04
CA GLY A 208 -0.01 12.00 -15.62
C GLY A 208 1.03 12.33 -14.56
N VAL A 209 0.63 13.00 -13.48
CA VAL A 209 1.53 13.32 -12.35
C VAL A 209 2.03 12.05 -11.69
N THR A 210 1.18 11.06 -11.44
CA THR A 210 1.58 9.76 -10.88
C THR A 210 2.64 9.08 -11.75
N GLY A 211 2.45 9.06 -13.07
CA GLY A 211 3.42 8.51 -14.02
C GLY A 211 4.74 9.27 -14.01
N ILE A 212 4.70 10.60 -13.97
CA ILE A 212 5.89 11.46 -13.89
C ILE A 212 6.64 11.23 -12.57
N LEU A 213 5.93 11.21 -11.43
CA LEU A 213 6.51 10.94 -10.11
C LEU A 213 7.14 9.55 -10.06
N PHE A 214 6.48 8.55 -10.63
CA PHE A 214 7.02 7.19 -10.71
C PHE A 214 8.29 7.14 -11.56
N LEU A 215 8.29 7.75 -12.76
CA LEU A 215 9.44 7.74 -13.66
C LEU A 215 10.64 8.53 -13.11
N LEU A 216 10.40 9.77 -12.66
CA LEU A 216 11.45 10.62 -12.09
C LEU A 216 11.98 10.04 -10.77
N GLY A 217 11.07 9.57 -9.92
CA GLY A 217 11.41 8.90 -8.68
C GLY A 217 12.24 7.65 -8.93
N SER A 218 11.85 6.82 -9.90
CA SER A 218 12.59 5.61 -10.26
C SER A 218 13.98 5.95 -10.82
N PHE A 219 14.08 6.95 -11.70
CA PHE A 219 15.36 7.39 -12.26
C PHE A 219 16.30 7.91 -11.17
N TYR A 220 15.76 8.74 -10.26
CA TYR A 220 16.49 9.24 -9.09
C TYR A 220 16.97 8.10 -8.18
N ALA A 221 16.09 7.15 -7.88
CA ALA A 221 16.39 6.02 -7.01
C ALA A 221 17.45 5.08 -7.61
N ILE A 222 17.41 4.85 -8.93
CA ILE A 222 18.45 4.11 -9.66
C ILE A 222 19.77 4.86 -9.64
N GLY A 223 19.76 6.18 -9.87
CA GLY A 223 20.95 7.03 -9.81
C GLY A 223 21.62 7.07 -8.43
N LYS A 224 20.83 6.98 -7.35
CA LYS A 224 21.33 6.92 -5.97
C LYS A 224 21.75 5.52 -5.51
N GLY A 225 21.09 4.47 -5.99
CA GLY A 225 21.43 3.07 -5.66
C GLY A 225 22.68 2.53 -6.38
N ALA A 226 23.32 3.35 -7.22
CA ALA A 226 24.68 3.13 -7.71
C ALA A 226 25.77 3.55 -6.70
N SER A 227 25.46 3.61 -5.40
CA SER A 227 26.45 3.84 -4.35
C SER A 227 27.26 2.57 -4.03
N ASP A 228 28.36 2.43 -4.78
CA ASP A 228 29.71 1.96 -4.42
C ASP A 228 29.87 0.62 -3.63
N PRO A 229 30.43 -0.45 -4.23
CA PRO A 229 30.76 -1.69 -3.53
C PRO A 229 31.94 -1.57 -2.52
N GLU A 230 32.59 -0.42 -2.37
CA GLU A 230 33.77 -0.25 -1.50
C GLU A 230 33.66 0.88 -0.46
N LYS A 231 32.74 0.78 0.52
CA LYS A 231 32.95 1.47 1.80
C LYS A 231 32.87 0.50 2.98
N PRO A 232 34.00 0.14 3.60
CA PRO A 232 33.98 -0.61 4.85
C PRO A 232 33.32 0.24 5.95
N SER A 233 32.51 -0.44 6.75
CA SER A 233 31.91 0.10 7.98
C SER A 233 32.95 0.83 8.82
N LYS A 234 32.64 2.07 9.19
CA LYS A 234 33.20 2.68 10.40
C LYS A 234 32.13 2.64 11.48
#